data_AF-A0AAV6IRX0-F1
#
_entry.id   AF-A0AAV6IRX0-F1
#
_cell.length_a   1.000
_cell.length_b   1.000
_cell.length_c   1.000
_cell.angle_alpha   90.00
_cell.angle_beta   90.00
_cell.angle_gamma   90.00
#
_symmetry.space_group_name_H-M   'P 1'
#
loop_
_entity.id
_entity.type
_entity.pdbx_description
1 polymer ?
#
loop_
_entity_poly.entity_id
_entity_poly.type
_entity_poly.pdbx_seq_one_letter_code
_entity_poly.pdbx_strand_id
1 'polypeptide(L)'
;MLTVYDKDTFTQDDKMGDAVIDIKPYIECMKMGLQNLPNGTKVERVQPNRENCLADESSIIWNNSKMFQDMCLRLRNVERGEVEVQIEWIDLPGRKA
;
A
#
# COMPACT_ATOMS: atom_id res chain seq x y z
N MET A 1 2.83 2.39 9.20
CA MET A 1 1.56 2.65 9.93
C MET A 1 0.97 3.93 9.37
N LEU A 2 -0.30 3.91 9.01
CA LEU A 2 -1.08 5.05 8.53
C LEU A 2 -2.12 5.38 9.60
N THR A 3 -2.27 6.66 9.95
CA THR A 3 -3.24 7.11 10.95
C THR A 3 -3.97 8.33 10.41
N VAL A 4 -5.29 8.36 10.59
CA VAL A 4 -6.15 9.48 10.19
C VAL A 4 -6.49 10.31 11.41
N TYR A 5 -6.48 11.63 11.26
CA TYR A 5 -6.84 12.58 12.31
C TYR A 5 -7.80 13.63 11.75
N ASP A 6 -8.77 14.06 12.56
CA ASP A 6 -9.56 15.26 12.31
C ASP A 6 -8.76 16.47 12.79
N LYS A 7 -8.69 17.52 11.96
CA LYS A 7 -7.90 18.69 12.28
C LYS A 7 -8.78 19.74 12.95
N ASP A 8 -8.49 19.99 14.22
CA ASP A 8 -9.19 20.99 15.01
C ASP A 8 -8.40 22.29 15.13
N THR A 9 -9.11 23.42 15.13
CA THR A 9 -8.45 24.74 15.17
C THR A 9 -8.15 25.21 16.59
N PHE A 10 -8.97 24.81 17.57
CA PHE A 10 -8.88 25.28 18.96
C PHE A 10 -8.80 24.13 19.98
N THR A 11 -8.96 22.90 19.54
CA THR A 11 -8.93 21.66 20.32
C THR A 11 -7.83 20.74 19.79
N GLN A 12 -7.57 19.64 20.51
CA GLN A 12 -6.62 18.63 20.06
C GLN A 12 -7.25 17.79 18.95
N ASP A 13 -6.48 17.51 17.90
CA ASP A 13 -6.90 16.66 16.78
C ASP A 13 -7.37 15.27 17.25
N ASP A 14 -8.58 14.89 16.84
CA ASP A 14 -9.19 13.61 17.19
C ASP A 14 -8.68 12.49 16.28
N LYS A 15 -8.38 11.32 16.86
CA LYS A 15 -7.93 10.15 16.09
C LYS A 15 -9.11 9.49 15.37
N MET A 16 -9.04 9.41 14.04
CA MET A 16 -10.07 8.83 13.16
C MET A 16 -9.71 7.43 12.64
N GLY A 17 -8.85 6.71 13.36
CA GLY A 17 -8.48 5.33 13.07
C GLY A 17 -7.10 5.14 12.45
N ASP A 18 -6.68 3.88 12.35
CA ASP A 18 -5.35 3.50 11.85
C ASP A 18 -5.35 2.22 11.01
N ALA A 19 -4.38 2.11 10.12
CA ALA A 19 -4.12 0.95 9.28
C ALA A 19 -2.62 0.63 9.18
N VAL A 20 -2.30 -0.63 8.96
CA VAL A 20 -0.92 -1.10 8.73
C VAL A 20 -0.82 -1.64 7.32
N ILE A 21 0.20 -1.18 6.60
CA ILE A 21 0.58 -1.65 5.27
C ILE A 21 1.76 -2.59 5.45
N ASP A 22 1.63 -3.84 4.99
CA ASP A 22 2.75 -4.76 4.87
C ASP A 22 3.39 -4.60 3.49
N ILE A 23 4.62 -4.09 3.47
CA ILE A 23 5.39 -3.89 2.23
C ILE A 23 6.21 -5.12 1.83
N LYS A 24 6.24 -6.19 2.64
CA LYS A 24 7.06 -7.37 2.32
C LYS A 24 6.70 -8.01 0.97
N PRO A 25 5.42 -8.25 0.64
CA PRO A 25 5.06 -8.85 -0.66
C PRO A 25 5.55 -7.99 -1.84
N TYR A 26 5.44 -6.67 -1.69
CA TYR A 26 5.93 -5.71 -2.67
C TYR A 26 7.45 -5.80 -2.90
N ILE A 27 8.23 -5.85 -1.82
CA ILE A 27 9.70 -5.97 -1.89
C ILE A 27 10.12 -7.33 -2.46
N GLU A 28 9.40 -8.41 -2.12
CA GLU A 28 9.66 -9.76 -2.65
C GLU A 28 9.44 -9.80 -4.16
N CYS A 29 8.31 -9.26 -4.64
CA CYS A 29 8.04 -9.07 -6.06
C CYS A 29 9.17 -8.32 -6.77
N MET A 30 9.70 -7.24 -6.17
CA MET A 30 10.78 -6.47 -6.79
C MET A 30 12.08 -7.27 -6.96
N LYS A 31 12.37 -8.18 -6.03
CA LYS A 31 13.57 -9.03 -6.08
C LYS A 31 13.48 -10.13 -7.15
N MET A 32 12.29 -10.42 -7.67
CA MET A 32 12.07 -11.49 -8.66
C MET A 32 12.59 -11.17 -10.08
N GLY A 33 13.12 -9.97 -10.33
CA GLY A 33 13.75 -9.66 -11.62
C GLY A 33 12.75 -9.51 -12.78
N LEU A 34 11.73 -8.67 -12.59
CA LEU A 34 10.54 -8.55 -13.46
C LEU A 34 10.75 -7.78 -14.78
N GLN A 35 12.01 -7.52 -15.16
CA GLN A 35 12.36 -6.62 -16.28
C GLN A 35 11.84 -7.07 -17.65
N ASN A 36 11.43 -8.33 -17.79
CA ASN A 36 10.92 -8.91 -19.05
C ASN A 36 9.41 -9.17 -19.05
N LEU A 37 8.66 -8.70 -18.04
CA LEU A 37 7.22 -8.91 -18.00
C LEU A 37 6.46 -7.93 -18.91
N PRO A 38 5.38 -8.39 -19.57
CA PRO A 38 4.46 -7.50 -20.28
C PRO A 38 3.86 -6.44 -19.35
N ASN A 39 3.51 -5.30 -19.92
CA ASN A 39 2.78 -4.25 -19.22
C ASN A 39 1.41 -4.75 -18.73
N GLY A 40 1.05 -4.38 -17.51
CA GLY A 40 -0.20 -4.77 -16.87
C GLY A 40 -0.17 -6.17 -16.24
N THR A 41 1.01 -6.78 -16.13
CA THR A 41 1.14 -8.09 -15.48
C THR A 41 0.87 -7.95 -13.99
N LYS A 42 -0.14 -8.66 -13.49
CA LYS A 42 -0.36 -8.84 -12.05
C LYS A 42 0.65 -9.85 -11.54
N VAL A 43 1.66 -9.37 -10.81
CA VAL A 43 2.77 -10.18 -10.30
C VAL A 43 2.30 -11.00 -9.10
N GLU A 44 1.58 -10.36 -8.19
CA GLU A 44 1.09 -10.97 -6.96
C GLU A 44 -0.21 -10.31 -6.51
N ARG A 45 -0.95 -11.03 -5.66
CA ARG A 45 -2.19 -10.56 -5.05
C ARG A 45 -2.17 -10.88 -3.56
N VAL A 46 -2.47 -9.89 -2.74
CA VAL A 46 -2.60 -10.05 -1.29
C VAL A 46 -4.09 -10.03 -0.94
N GLN A 47 -4.60 -11.15 -0.42
CA GLN A 47 -5.99 -11.27 -0.03
C GLN A 47 -6.24 -10.60 1.33
N PRO A 48 -7.42 -10.01 1.56
CA PRO A 48 -7.82 -9.54 2.87
C PRO A 48 -7.88 -10.71 3.86
N ASN A 49 -7.33 -10.50 5.06
CA ASN A 49 -7.32 -11.50 6.11
C ASN A 49 -7.52 -10.84 7.49
N ARG A 50 -7.55 -11.64 8.57
CA ARG A 50 -7.80 -11.11 9.92
C ARG A 50 -6.61 -10.36 10.54
N GLU A 51 -5.42 -10.52 9.97
CA GLU A 51 -4.17 -9.97 10.47
C GLU A 51 -3.78 -8.68 9.73
N ASN A 52 -4.25 -8.50 8.50
CA ASN A 52 -4.02 -7.33 7.67
C ASN A 52 -5.18 -6.32 7.75
N CYS A 53 -4.96 -5.15 7.16
CA CYS A 53 -5.95 -4.06 7.14
C CYS A 53 -6.59 -3.91 5.75
N LEU A 54 -6.55 -4.92 4.90
CA LEU A 54 -7.10 -4.83 3.54
C LEU A 54 -8.63 -4.98 3.58
N ALA A 55 -9.32 -4.04 2.93
CA ALA A 55 -10.76 -4.11 2.70
C ALA A 55 -11.09 -4.97 1.47
N ASP A 56 -10.19 -5.01 0.49
CA ASP A 56 -10.31 -5.77 -0.77
C ASP A 56 -8.95 -6.34 -1.20
N GLU A 57 -8.93 -7.20 -2.23
CA GLU A 57 -7.72 -7.75 -2.85
C GLU A 57 -6.76 -6.62 -3.26
N SER A 58 -5.54 -6.65 -2.70
CA SER A 58 -4.45 -5.79 -3.16
C SER A 58 -3.71 -6.46 -4.31
N SER A 59 -3.58 -5.77 -5.44
CA SER A 59 -2.85 -6.27 -6.62
C SER A 59 -1.51 -5.55 -6.77
N ILE A 60 -0.43 -6.33 -6.93
CA ILE A 60 0.89 -5.81 -7.32
C ILE A 60 1.00 -5.94 -8.84
N ILE A 61 1.17 -4.81 -9.52
CA ILE A 61 1.10 -4.69 -10.98
C ILE A 61 2.45 -4.17 -11.50
N TRP A 62 2.98 -4.88 -12.50
CA TRP A 62 4.11 -4.42 -13.28
C TRP A 62 3.63 -3.68 -14.53
N ASN A 63 4.01 -2.42 -14.67
CA ASN A 63 3.63 -1.59 -15.81
C ASN A 63 4.70 -0.57 -16.16
N ASN A 64 5.10 -0.49 -17.43
CA ASN A 64 6.06 0.49 -17.95
C ASN A 64 7.37 0.54 -17.15
N SER A 65 7.95 -0.62 -16.87
CA SER A 65 9.18 -0.78 -16.07
C SER A 65 9.07 -0.25 -14.63
N LYS A 66 7.85 -0.08 -14.12
CA LYS A 66 7.55 0.34 -12.76
C LYS A 66 6.63 -0.68 -12.09
N MET A 67 6.72 -0.75 -10.77
CA MET A 67 5.85 -1.59 -9.96
C MET A 67 4.88 -0.70 -9.18
N PHE A 68 3.60 -1.04 -9.24
CA PHE A 68 2.54 -0.39 -8.49
C PHE A 68 1.86 -1.41 -7.60
N GLN A 69 1.39 -0.98 -6.43
CA GLN A 69 0.48 -1.78 -5.61
C GLN A 69 -0.69 -0.93 -5.17
N ASP A 70 -1.88 -1.36 -5.56
CA ASP A 70 -3.14 -0.76 -5.17
C ASP A 70 -3.67 -1.46 -3.93
N MET A 71 -4.12 -0.66 -2.95
CA MET A 71 -4.63 -1.14 -1.68
C MET A 71 -5.86 -0.32 -1.26
N CYS A 72 -6.94 -1.01 -0.88
CA CYS A 72 -8.01 -0.42 -0.10
C CYS A 72 -7.83 -0.85 1.35
N LEU A 73 -7.61 0.10 2.26
CA LEU A 73 -7.31 -0.16 3.66
C LEU A 73 -8.52 0.17 4.53
N ARG A 74 -9.02 -0.82 5.29
CA ARG A 74 -10.03 -0.59 6.32
C ARG A 74 -9.37 -0.06 7.59
N LEU A 75 -9.84 1.09 8.06
CA LEU A 75 -9.35 1.69 9.29
C LEU A 75 -9.82 0.87 10.50
N ARG A 76 -8.93 0.71 11.47
CA ARG A 76 -9.19 0.10 12.77
C ARG A 76 -9.34 1.18 13.82
N ASN A 77 -9.91 0.82 14.98
CA ASN A 77 -10.11 1.73 16.12
C ASN A 77 -10.99 2.95 15.77
N VAL A 78 -11.89 2.78 14.79
CA VAL A 78 -12.90 3.76 14.38
C VAL A 78 -14.16 3.01 13.96
N GLU A 79 -15.33 3.65 14.00
CA GLU A 79 -16.59 3.01 13.64
C GLU A 79 -16.63 2.60 12.16
N ARG A 80 -16.13 3.48 11.28
CA ARG A 80 -16.18 3.35 9.82
C ARG A 80 -15.04 4.12 9.20
N GLY A 81 -14.59 3.70 8.03
CA GLY A 81 -13.59 4.42 7.25
C GLY A 81 -12.72 3.47 6.45
N GLU A 82 -12.54 3.80 5.18
CA GLU A 82 -11.64 3.10 4.26
C GLU A 82 -10.75 4.14 3.57
N VAL A 83 -9.50 3.77 3.30
CA VAL A 83 -8.51 4.64 2.65
C VAL A 83 -7.92 3.88 1.47
N GLU A 84 -8.08 4.45 0.29
CA GLU A 84 -7.42 3.97 -0.92
C GLU A 84 -6.00 4.54 -1.01
N VAL A 85 -5.02 3.66 -1.22
CA VAL A 85 -3.60 4.00 -1.31
C VAL A 85 -2.99 3.24 -2.48
N GLN A 86 -2.15 3.93 -3.26
CA GLN A 86 -1.26 3.31 -4.22
C GLN A 86 0.19 3.60 -3.81
N ILE A 87 1.05 2.59 -3.90
CA ILE A 87 2.50 2.76 -3.73
C ILE A 87 3.25 2.46 -5.02
N GLU A 88 4.31 3.23 -5.26
CA GLU A 88 5.24 3.09 -6.38
C GLU A 88 6.67 3.07 -5.86
N TRP A 89 7.52 2.24 -6.49
CA TRP A 89 8.96 2.25 -6.26
C TRP A 89 9.65 3.22 -7.20
N ILE A 90 10.48 4.09 -6.64
CA ILE A 90 11.26 5.06 -7.39
C ILE A 90 12.74 4.75 -7.17
N ASP A 91 13.42 4.32 -8.22
CA ASP A 91 14.87 4.17 -8.21
C ASP A 91 15.54 5.55 -8.27
N LEU A 92 16.42 5.83 -7.30
CA LEU A 92 17.19 7.06 -7.27
C LEU A 92 18.49 6.91 -8.06
N PRO A 93 18.69 7.64 -9.18
CA PRO A 93 19.93 7.57 -9.94
C PRO A 93 21.08 8.14 -9.11
N GLY A 94 22.10 7.32 -8.84
CA GLY A 94 23.36 7.76 -8.21
C GLY A 94 23.68 7.21 -6.82
N ARG A 95 22.77 6.47 -6.17
CA ARG A 95 23.10 5.63 -5.01
C ARG A 95 23.16 4.17 -5.44
N LYS A 96 24.38 3.65 -5.59
CA LYS A 96 24.58 2.20 -5.61
C LYS A 96 24.26 1.67 -4.21
N ALA A 97 23.43 0.62 -4.15
CA ALA A 97 23.34 -0.25 -2.99
C ALA A 97 24.69 -0.91 -2.70
#